data_AF-A0A8J6KJX5-F1
#
_entry.id   AF-A0A8J6KJX5-F1
#
_cell.length_a   1.000
_cell.length_b   1.000
_cell.length_c   1.000
_cell.angle_alpha   90.00
_cell.angle_beta   90.00
_cell.angle_gamma   90.00
#
_symmetry.space_group_name_H-M   'P 1'
#
loop_
_entity.id
_entity.type
_entity.pdbx_description
1 polymer ?
#
loop_
_entity_poly.entity_id
_entity_poly.type
_entity_poly.pdbx_seq_one_letter_code
_entity_poly.pdbx_strand_id
1 'polypeptide(L)'
;MAHTFRCGLQFLGNVAAGSQASQNSIWKHAFPHLFLNCLAHEDDKVAAYGSMVLYTCLDEDKMADLLDPANLNVALGVITAYRKRSDAEWLHLIVTERFFRCPELVNKMYTSQSHADRLTLLELILSKISEKSLFTEVEMTSMRQIAEFISDCFQKECRAVLKLAAPEDSEEETITCPMNGLCVPSPSSIDTLRLTHLAGKQSKNVFTSTHSMSLGSDLTHAAVGFKAHLIRLIANLCYKNKENQDKIYQLDGIPLILDNCSIDDNNPFLNQWAIYAIRNLTEHNEKNQELIAGMQHQGLADTSLLESMGLHVEERDGRLLLKSVKKK
;
A
#
# COMPACT_ATOMS: atom_id res chain seq x y z
N MET A 1 -14.89 -25.42 32.04
CA MET A 1 -14.12 -26.06 30.95
C MET A 1 -13.01 -25.14 30.43
N ALA A 2 -13.27 -23.86 30.12
CA ALA A 2 -12.26 -22.91 29.63
C ALA A 2 -11.03 -22.74 30.54
N HIS A 3 -11.21 -22.69 31.87
CA HIS A 3 -10.08 -22.57 32.81
C HIS A 3 -9.08 -23.73 32.71
N THR A 4 -9.57 -24.98 32.70
CA THR A 4 -8.72 -26.17 32.58
C THR A 4 -7.97 -26.20 31.24
N PHE A 5 -8.61 -25.76 30.16
CA PHE A 5 -7.99 -25.70 28.84
C PHE A 5 -6.87 -24.64 28.78
N ARG A 6 -7.11 -23.44 29.35
CA ARG A 6 -6.08 -22.40 29.50
C ARG A 6 -4.85 -22.90 30.26
N CYS A 7 -5.06 -23.57 31.41
CA CYS A 7 -3.98 -24.14 32.19
C CYS A 7 -3.18 -25.20 31.40
N GLY A 8 -3.88 -26.03 30.62
CA GLY A 8 -3.25 -27.01 29.73
C GLY A 8 -2.34 -26.36 28.68
N LEU A 9 -2.81 -25.31 28.01
CA LEU A 9 -2.01 -24.58 27.02
C LEU A 9 -0.80 -23.89 27.65
N GLN A 10 -0.96 -23.27 28.81
CA GLN A 10 0.16 -22.64 29.53
C GLN A 10 1.21 -23.69 29.95
N PHE A 11 0.75 -24.86 30.44
CA PHE A 11 1.65 -25.97 30.74
C PHE A 11 2.40 -26.45 29.50
N LEU A 12 1.71 -26.61 28.36
CA LEU A 12 2.34 -26.96 27.09
C LEU A 12 3.38 -25.93 26.65
N GLY A 13 3.12 -24.64 26.84
CA GLY A 13 4.09 -23.57 26.52
C GLY A 13 5.38 -23.71 27.33
N ASN A 14 5.26 -23.95 28.63
CA ASN A 14 6.41 -24.18 29.51
C ASN A 14 7.17 -25.46 29.15
N VAL A 15 6.47 -26.53 28.78
CA VAL A 15 7.08 -27.78 28.33
C VAL A 15 7.80 -27.60 26.99
N ALA A 16 7.21 -26.87 26.05
CA ALA A 16 7.81 -26.54 24.77
C ALA A 16 9.11 -25.74 24.93
N ALA A 17 9.19 -24.85 25.92
CA ALA A 17 10.40 -24.09 26.22
C ALA A 17 11.54 -24.95 26.78
N GLY A 18 11.26 -26.17 27.26
CA GLY A 18 12.23 -27.03 27.94
C GLY A 18 13.19 -27.79 27.03
N SER A 19 12.77 -28.20 25.82
CA SER A 19 13.65 -28.91 24.86
C SER A 19 13.06 -29.04 23.46
N GLN A 20 13.93 -29.18 22.45
CA GLN A 20 13.52 -29.48 21.07
C GLN A 20 12.71 -30.78 20.94
N ALA A 21 13.03 -31.80 21.75
CA ALA A 21 12.27 -33.05 21.77
C ALA A 21 10.81 -32.83 22.20
N SER A 22 10.60 -31.94 23.18
CA SER A 22 9.26 -31.55 23.63
C SER A 22 8.52 -30.78 22.55
N GLN A 23 9.18 -29.83 21.88
CA GLN A 23 8.61 -29.07 20.77
C GLN A 23 8.17 -29.99 19.63
N ASN A 24 9.02 -30.94 19.23
CA ASN A 24 8.71 -31.92 18.18
C ASN A 24 7.53 -32.82 18.57
N SER A 25 7.49 -33.27 19.84
CA SER A 25 6.38 -34.08 20.35
C SER A 25 5.07 -33.29 20.38
N ILE A 26 5.10 -32.04 20.84
CA ILE A 26 3.93 -31.17 20.85
C ILE A 26 3.44 -30.92 19.43
N TRP A 27 4.33 -30.53 18.51
CA TRP A 27 4.00 -30.28 17.11
C TRP A 27 3.29 -31.47 16.48
N LYS A 28 3.85 -32.68 16.64
CA LYS A 28 3.28 -33.93 16.10
C LYS A 28 1.84 -34.20 16.53
N HIS A 29 1.44 -33.81 17.74
CA HIS A 29 0.11 -34.09 18.28
C HIS A 29 -0.84 -32.88 18.20
N ALA A 30 -0.30 -31.66 18.15
CA ALA A 30 -1.08 -30.43 18.15
C ALA A 30 -1.36 -29.91 16.74
N PHE A 31 -0.38 -30.03 15.82
CA PHE A 31 -0.48 -29.47 14.49
C PHE A 31 -1.31 -30.37 13.55
N PRO A 32 -2.22 -29.81 12.71
CA PRO A 32 -2.62 -28.40 12.63
C PRO A 32 -3.81 -28.05 13.56
N HIS A 33 -4.58 -29.06 13.98
CA HIS A 33 -5.95 -28.86 14.50
C HIS A 33 -6.02 -28.10 15.83
N LEU A 34 -5.13 -28.37 16.78
CA LEU A 34 -5.14 -27.67 18.06
C LEU A 34 -4.90 -26.17 17.87
N PHE A 35 -3.95 -25.82 17.00
CA PHE A 35 -3.61 -24.42 16.73
C PHE A 35 -4.73 -23.70 16.02
N LEU A 36 -5.37 -24.31 15.01
CA LEU A 36 -6.55 -23.74 14.37
C LEU A 36 -7.67 -23.44 15.38
N ASN A 37 -7.95 -24.42 16.26
CA ASN A 37 -8.97 -24.25 17.28
C ASN A 37 -8.63 -23.13 18.28
N CYS A 38 -7.35 -22.99 18.66
CA CYS A 38 -6.92 -21.93 19.57
C CYS A 38 -7.00 -20.54 18.91
N LEU A 39 -6.53 -20.40 17.67
CA LEU A 39 -6.54 -19.13 16.93
C LEU A 39 -7.96 -18.61 16.70
N ALA A 40 -8.89 -19.52 16.41
CA ALA A 40 -10.31 -19.21 16.19
C ALA A 40 -11.14 -19.08 17.47
N HIS A 41 -10.59 -19.41 18.64
CA HIS A 41 -11.35 -19.42 19.89
C HIS A 41 -11.81 -18.01 20.27
N GLU A 42 -12.99 -17.88 20.87
CA GLU A 42 -13.52 -16.59 21.38
C GLU A 42 -12.79 -16.05 22.62
N ASP A 43 -11.91 -16.84 23.20
CA ASP A 43 -11.27 -16.55 24.48
C ASP A 43 -9.85 -16.08 24.22
N ASP A 44 -9.59 -14.80 24.46
CA ASP A 44 -8.30 -14.17 24.14
C ASP A 44 -7.13 -14.82 24.87
N LYS A 45 -7.35 -15.40 26.06
CA LYS A 45 -6.30 -16.13 26.77
C LYS A 45 -5.99 -17.47 26.11
N VAL A 46 -7.01 -18.15 25.58
CA VAL A 46 -6.82 -19.40 24.83
C VAL A 46 -6.05 -19.12 23.54
N ALA A 47 -6.45 -18.08 22.80
CA ALA A 47 -5.73 -17.64 21.60
C ALA A 47 -4.28 -17.26 21.94
N ALA A 48 -4.06 -16.45 22.98
CA ALA A 48 -2.71 -16.03 23.39
C ALA A 48 -1.82 -17.20 23.82
N TYR A 49 -2.32 -18.13 24.64
CA TYR A 49 -1.53 -19.30 25.06
C TYR A 49 -1.31 -20.30 23.93
N GLY A 50 -2.31 -20.49 23.06
CA GLY A 50 -2.15 -21.29 21.84
C GLY A 50 -1.08 -20.71 20.91
N SER A 51 -1.07 -19.40 20.72
CA SER A 51 -0.06 -18.68 19.93
C SER A 51 1.33 -18.73 20.56
N MET A 52 1.45 -18.66 21.89
CA MET A 52 2.71 -18.87 22.60
C MET A 52 3.29 -20.26 22.30
N VAL A 53 2.46 -21.31 22.43
CA VAL A 53 2.87 -22.69 22.13
C VAL A 53 3.27 -22.82 20.66
N LEU A 54 2.47 -22.25 19.75
CA LEU A 54 2.74 -22.24 18.32
C LEU A 54 4.11 -21.60 18.04
N TYR A 55 4.34 -20.39 18.52
CA TYR A 55 5.60 -19.67 18.35
C TYR A 55 6.80 -20.45 18.89
N THR A 56 6.67 -21.02 20.09
CA THR A 56 7.76 -21.73 20.76
C THR A 56 8.12 -23.04 20.05
N CYS A 57 7.13 -23.70 19.44
CA CYS A 57 7.37 -24.93 18.68
C CYS A 57 7.83 -24.69 17.24
N LEU A 58 7.60 -23.50 16.67
CA LEU A 58 7.86 -23.21 15.26
C LEU A 58 9.36 -22.96 15.00
N ASP A 59 9.94 -23.78 14.13
CA ASP A 59 11.32 -23.68 13.63
C ASP A 59 11.34 -23.79 12.10
N GLU A 60 12.54 -23.64 11.52
CA GLU A 60 12.75 -23.62 10.06
C GLU A 60 12.22 -24.89 9.37
N ASP A 61 12.36 -26.06 9.99
CA ASP A 61 11.86 -27.32 9.42
C ASP A 61 10.31 -27.33 9.40
N LYS A 62 9.68 -26.89 10.49
CA LYS A 62 8.21 -26.84 10.62
C LYS A 62 7.55 -25.73 9.78
N MET A 63 8.32 -24.74 9.33
CA MET A 63 7.83 -23.78 8.34
C MET A 63 7.41 -24.47 7.04
N ALA A 64 8.04 -25.60 6.68
CA ALA A 64 7.64 -26.39 5.51
C ALA A 64 6.23 -26.99 5.66
N ASP A 65 5.84 -27.39 6.87
CA ASP A 65 4.49 -27.93 7.13
C ASP A 65 3.40 -26.88 6.87
N LEU A 66 3.68 -25.59 7.10
CA LEU A 66 2.76 -24.48 6.82
C LEU A 66 2.62 -24.18 5.32
N LEU A 67 3.59 -24.60 4.50
CA LEU A 67 3.54 -24.44 3.04
C LEU A 67 2.65 -25.50 2.38
N ASP A 68 2.34 -26.60 3.07
CA ASP A 68 1.37 -27.59 2.61
C ASP A 68 -0.03 -26.95 2.48
N PRO A 69 -0.67 -27.02 1.30
CA PRO A 69 -2.03 -26.51 1.10
C PRO A 69 -3.06 -26.99 2.15
N ALA A 70 -2.90 -28.21 2.68
CA ALA A 70 -3.78 -28.76 3.72
C ALA A 70 -3.66 -28.00 5.06
N ASN A 71 -2.52 -27.36 5.30
CA ASN A 71 -2.17 -26.74 6.58
C ASN A 71 -2.06 -25.21 6.52
N LEU A 72 -2.08 -24.60 5.33
CA LEU A 72 -1.97 -23.16 5.11
C LEU A 72 -2.95 -22.35 5.99
N ASN A 73 -4.12 -22.91 6.28
CA ASN A 73 -5.13 -22.32 7.15
C ASN A 73 -4.60 -21.94 8.54
N VAL A 74 -3.56 -22.60 9.06
CA VAL A 74 -2.91 -22.21 10.33
C VAL A 74 -2.27 -20.84 10.18
N ALA A 75 -1.48 -20.64 9.11
CA ALA A 75 -0.84 -19.36 8.82
C ALA A 75 -1.87 -18.26 8.50
N LEU A 76 -2.93 -18.59 7.76
CA LEU A 76 -4.04 -17.65 7.52
C LEU A 76 -4.72 -17.26 8.84
N GLY A 77 -4.97 -18.23 9.70
CA GLY A 77 -5.58 -18.06 11.01
C GLY A 77 -4.78 -17.15 11.94
N VAL A 78 -3.44 -17.14 11.84
CA VAL A 78 -2.57 -16.21 12.59
C VAL A 78 -2.88 -14.76 12.23
N ILE A 79 -2.97 -14.43 10.94
CA ILE A 79 -3.29 -13.05 10.50
C ILE A 79 -4.72 -12.68 10.88
N THR A 80 -5.68 -13.58 10.67
CA THR A 80 -7.07 -13.34 11.06
C THR A 80 -7.23 -13.16 12.57
N ALA A 81 -6.50 -13.92 13.37
CA ALA A 81 -6.48 -13.78 14.82
C ALA A 81 -5.82 -12.46 15.24
N TYR A 82 -4.73 -12.04 14.58
CA TYR A 82 -4.05 -10.78 14.87
C TYR A 82 -4.93 -9.58 14.53
N ARG A 83 -5.63 -9.60 13.39
CA ARG A 83 -6.60 -8.56 13.02
C ARG A 83 -7.69 -8.38 14.08
N LYS A 84 -8.16 -9.48 14.69
CA LYS A 84 -9.16 -9.44 15.77
C LYS A 84 -8.57 -8.99 17.12
N ARG A 85 -7.23 -9.05 17.28
CA ARG A 85 -6.50 -8.88 18.54
C ARG A 85 -5.19 -8.14 18.28
N SER A 86 -5.29 -6.86 17.98
CA SER A 86 -4.15 -6.05 17.51
C SER A 86 -2.99 -5.93 18.52
N ASP A 87 -3.22 -6.24 19.80
CA ASP A 87 -2.25 -6.24 20.89
C ASP A 87 -1.66 -7.64 21.22
N ALA A 88 -1.99 -8.67 20.43
CA ALA A 88 -1.51 -10.02 20.66
C ALA A 88 -0.03 -10.21 20.28
N GLU A 89 0.86 -10.00 21.26
CA GLU A 89 2.33 -10.08 21.12
C GLU A 89 2.81 -11.37 20.44
N TRP A 90 2.33 -12.54 20.86
CA TRP A 90 2.75 -13.82 20.25
C TRP A 90 2.40 -13.93 18.77
N LEU A 91 1.24 -13.41 18.36
CA LEU A 91 0.83 -13.40 16.95
C LEU A 91 1.73 -12.46 16.15
N HIS A 92 2.04 -11.28 16.70
CA HIS A 92 2.99 -10.35 16.10
C HIS A 92 4.36 -11.02 15.89
N LEU A 93 4.91 -11.66 16.93
CA LEU A 93 6.21 -12.35 16.87
C LEU A 93 6.24 -13.50 15.85
N ILE A 94 5.16 -14.29 15.75
CA ILE A 94 5.06 -15.33 14.71
C ILE A 94 5.21 -14.71 13.33
N VAL A 95 4.52 -13.60 13.05
CA VAL A 95 4.59 -12.98 11.73
C VAL A 95 5.96 -12.33 11.50
N THR A 96 6.42 -11.49 12.42
CA THR A 96 7.60 -10.65 12.22
C THR A 96 8.92 -11.39 12.34
N GLU A 97 8.99 -12.46 13.16
CA GLU A 97 10.22 -13.22 13.36
C GLU A 97 10.26 -14.56 12.63
N ARG A 98 9.12 -15.10 12.18
CA ARG A 98 9.06 -16.40 11.48
C ARG A 98 8.53 -16.25 10.06
N PHE A 99 7.31 -15.74 9.88
CA PHE A 99 6.70 -15.72 8.54
C PHE A 99 7.47 -14.82 7.56
N PHE A 100 7.93 -13.64 7.98
CA PHE A 100 8.70 -12.75 7.11
C PHE A 100 10.09 -13.27 6.72
N ARG A 101 10.57 -14.34 7.37
CA ARG A 101 11.79 -15.05 6.91
C ARG A 101 11.51 -16.04 5.79
N CYS A 102 10.25 -16.38 5.54
CA CYS A 102 9.80 -17.30 4.49
C CYS A 102 8.90 -16.59 3.46
N PRO A 103 9.47 -15.95 2.42
CA PRO A 103 8.72 -15.23 1.40
C PRO A 103 7.70 -16.09 0.65
N GLU A 104 7.99 -17.37 0.43
CA GLU A 104 7.05 -18.30 -0.22
C GLU A 104 5.74 -18.45 0.58
N LEU A 105 5.83 -18.48 1.91
CA LEU A 105 4.65 -18.56 2.77
C LEU A 105 3.86 -17.25 2.68
N VAL A 106 4.53 -16.10 2.77
CA VAL A 106 3.89 -14.77 2.66
C VAL A 106 3.15 -14.63 1.32
N ASN A 107 3.74 -15.11 0.23
CA ASN A 107 3.12 -15.07 -1.10
C ASN A 107 1.85 -15.94 -1.17
N LYS A 108 1.90 -17.16 -0.62
CA LYS A 108 0.72 -18.06 -0.53
C LYS A 108 -0.38 -17.47 0.36
N MET A 109 0.01 -16.88 1.50
CA MET A 109 -0.92 -16.22 2.41
C MET A 109 -1.61 -15.04 1.73
N TYR A 110 -0.84 -14.13 1.13
CA TYR A 110 -1.39 -12.95 0.46
C TYR A 110 -2.39 -13.34 -0.63
N THR A 111 -2.06 -14.33 -1.46
CA THR A 111 -2.96 -14.77 -2.55
C THR A 111 -4.23 -15.46 -2.03
N SER A 112 -4.18 -16.15 -0.89
CA SER A 112 -5.30 -16.95 -0.37
C SER A 112 -6.20 -16.24 0.66
N GLN A 113 -5.83 -15.03 1.10
CA GLN A 113 -6.54 -14.28 2.14
C GLN A 113 -7.64 -13.37 1.64
N SER A 114 -8.57 -13.02 2.56
CA SER A 114 -9.54 -11.94 2.36
C SER A 114 -8.87 -10.58 2.20
N HIS A 115 -9.54 -9.61 1.58
CA HIS A 115 -9.01 -8.24 1.43
C HIS A 115 -8.60 -7.61 2.76
N ALA A 116 -9.42 -7.78 3.80
CA ALA A 116 -9.11 -7.22 5.11
C ALA A 116 -7.93 -7.92 5.80
N ASP A 117 -7.71 -9.22 5.57
CA ASP A 117 -6.52 -9.91 6.11
C ASP A 117 -5.25 -9.53 5.30
N ARG A 118 -5.37 -9.34 3.98
CA ARG A 118 -4.27 -8.80 3.14
C ARG A 118 -3.83 -7.42 3.64
N LEU A 119 -4.77 -6.55 3.99
CA LEU A 119 -4.45 -5.23 4.55
C LEU A 119 -3.67 -5.35 5.87
N THR A 120 -4.13 -6.20 6.79
CA THR A 120 -3.41 -6.48 8.05
C THR A 120 -2.00 -7.01 7.81
N LEU A 121 -1.81 -7.90 6.82
CA LEU A 121 -0.48 -8.38 6.45
C LEU A 121 0.42 -7.26 5.91
N LEU A 122 -0.11 -6.38 5.06
CA LEU A 122 0.62 -5.21 4.55
C LEU A 122 0.98 -4.21 5.66
N GLU A 123 0.09 -4.01 6.64
CA GLU A 123 0.36 -3.18 7.82
C GLU A 123 1.48 -3.76 8.69
N LEU A 124 1.50 -5.08 8.89
CA LEU A 124 2.58 -5.77 9.61
C LEU A 124 3.92 -5.66 8.87
N ILE A 125 3.90 -5.78 7.53
CA ILE A 125 5.10 -5.57 6.69
C ILE A 125 5.60 -4.14 6.83
N LEU A 126 4.70 -3.15 6.75
CA LEU A 126 5.05 -1.74 6.91
C LEU A 126 5.60 -1.44 8.31
N SER A 127 4.99 -2.02 9.35
CA SER A 127 5.48 -1.94 10.73
C SER A 127 6.90 -2.47 10.82
N LYS A 128 7.15 -3.66 10.25
CA LYS A 128 8.47 -4.29 10.27
C LYS A 128 9.54 -3.44 9.59
N ILE A 129 9.24 -2.91 8.40
CA ILE A 129 10.17 -2.06 7.63
C ILE A 129 10.42 -0.73 8.34
N SER A 130 9.45 -0.24 9.11
CA SER A 130 9.55 1.03 9.85
C SER A 130 10.27 0.89 11.19
N GLU A 131 10.59 -0.33 11.62
CA GLU A 131 11.38 -0.56 12.84
C GLU A 131 12.77 0.07 12.69
N LYS A 132 13.26 0.70 13.76
CA LYS A 132 14.61 1.31 13.78
C LYS A 132 15.73 0.26 13.91
N SER A 133 15.39 -1.01 14.10
CA SER A 133 16.34 -2.10 14.24
C SER A 133 17.05 -2.40 12.91
N LEU A 134 18.32 -2.75 13.00
CA LEU A 134 19.06 -3.25 11.84
C LEU A 134 18.55 -4.65 11.49
N PHE A 135 18.27 -4.86 10.21
CA PHE A 135 17.95 -6.16 9.66
C PHE A 135 19.23 -6.99 9.50
N THR A 136 19.13 -8.29 9.75
CA THR A 136 20.16 -9.25 9.32
C THR A 136 20.17 -9.37 7.79
N GLU A 137 21.26 -9.90 7.21
CA GLU A 137 21.37 -10.11 5.76
C GLU A 137 20.26 -11.03 5.22
N VAL A 138 19.92 -12.06 5.98
CA VAL A 138 18.82 -12.99 5.66
C VAL A 138 17.49 -12.25 5.65
N GLU A 139 17.19 -11.45 6.67
CA GLU A 139 15.94 -10.69 6.73
C GLU A 139 15.85 -9.64 5.63
N MET A 140 16.95 -8.95 5.30
CA MET A 140 16.99 -8.04 4.16
C MET A 140 16.67 -8.74 2.84
N THR A 141 17.19 -9.96 2.66
CA THR A 141 16.96 -10.77 1.46
C THR A 141 15.49 -11.20 1.38
N SER A 142 14.92 -11.71 2.48
CA SER A 142 13.52 -12.12 2.53
C SER A 142 12.58 -10.93 2.32
N MET A 143 12.85 -9.79 2.94
CA MET A 143 12.04 -8.57 2.76
C MET A 143 12.11 -8.03 1.33
N ARG A 144 13.26 -8.15 0.65
CA ARG A 144 13.37 -7.81 -0.77
C ARG A 144 12.48 -8.71 -1.63
N GLN A 145 12.51 -10.03 -1.41
CA GLN A 145 11.67 -10.98 -2.16
C GLN A 145 10.17 -10.73 -1.92
N ILE A 146 9.78 -10.40 -0.68
CA ILE A 146 8.40 -10.02 -0.34
C ILE A 146 8.01 -8.72 -1.06
N ALA A 147 8.88 -7.70 -1.06
CA ALA A 147 8.63 -6.43 -1.73
C ALA A 147 8.50 -6.60 -3.26
N GLU A 148 9.34 -7.45 -3.88
CA GLU A 148 9.26 -7.81 -5.29
C GLU A 148 7.91 -8.47 -5.62
N PHE A 149 7.47 -9.44 -4.82
CA PHE A 149 6.17 -10.09 -4.99
C PHE A 149 4.99 -9.11 -4.86
N ILE A 150 5.00 -8.24 -3.84
CA ILE A 150 3.94 -7.23 -3.65
C ILE A 150 3.93 -6.24 -4.80
N SER A 151 5.12 -5.81 -5.25
CA SER A 151 5.28 -4.99 -6.44
C SER A 151 4.62 -5.64 -7.67
N ASP A 152 4.87 -6.92 -7.90
CA ASP A 152 4.30 -7.65 -9.04
C ASP A 152 2.77 -7.78 -8.94
N CYS A 153 2.25 -8.02 -7.73
CA CYS A 153 0.80 -8.02 -7.50
C CYS A 153 0.19 -6.65 -7.81
N PHE A 154 0.81 -5.59 -7.29
CA PHE A 154 0.38 -4.23 -7.56
C PHE A 154 0.40 -3.91 -9.06
N GLN A 155 1.47 -4.27 -9.78
CA GLN A 155 1.55 -4.00 -11.22
C GLN A 155 0.45 -4.71 -12.02
N LYS A 156 0.05 -5.92 -11.62
CA LYS A 156 -1.05 -6.67 -12.25
C LYS A 156 -2.42 -6.07 -11.96
N GLU A 157 -2.64 -5.58 -10.74
CA GLU A 157 -3.98 -5.19 -10.27
C GLU A 157 -4.21 -3.67 -10.25
N CYS A 158 -3.18 -2.84 -10.32
CA CYS A 158 -3.29 -1.37 -10.17
C CYS A 158 -4.25 -0.71 -11.16
N ARG A 159 -4.43 -1.31 -12.35
CA ARG A 159 -5.37 -0.81 -13.37
C ARG A 159 -6.83 -1.08 -13.02
N ALA A 160 -7.13 -1.99 -12.09
CA ALA A 160 -8.50 -2.24 -11.63
C ALA A 160 -9.11 -1.01 -10.95
N VAL A 161 -8.30 -0.11 -10.39
CA VAL A 161 -8.75 1.17 -9.82
C VAL A 161 -9.51 2.04 -10.84
N LEU A 162 -9.23 1.86 -12.15
CA LEU A 162 -9.92 2.60 -13.21
C LEU A 162 -11.38 2.14 -13.37
N LYS A 163 -11.70 0.91 -12.97
CA LYS A 163 -13.09 0.42 -12.94
C LYS A 163 -13.91 1.13 -11.89
N LEU A 164 -13.30 1.53 -10.77
CA LEU A 164 -13.94 2.33 -9.72
C LEU A 164 -14.28 3.76 -10.17
N ALA A 165 -13.74 4.20 -11.32
CA ALA A 165 -14.08 5.48 -11.92
C ALA A 165 -15.16 5.36 -13.01
N ALA A 166 -15.65 4.16 -13.30
CA ALA A 166 -16.75 3.93 -14.23
C ALA A 166 -18.12 4.18 -13.55
N PRO A 167 -19.16 4.60 -14.30
CA PRO A 167 -20.49 4.85 -13.74
C PRO A 167 -21.13 3.61 -13.10
N GLU A 168 -22.00 3.86 -12.11
CA GLU A 168 -22.41 3.04 -10.94
C GLU A 168 -22.99 1.61 -11.15
N ASP A 169 -22.94 1.01 -12.35
CA ASP A 169 -23.51 -0.34 -12.58
C ASP A 169 -22.54 -1.51 -12.30
N SER A 170 -21.47 -1.30 -11.54
CA SER A 170 -20.56 -2.38 -11.15
C SER A 170 -20.29 -2.40 -9.65
N GLU A 171 -20.97 -3.29 -8.94
CA GLU A 171 -20.59 -3.70 -7.58
C GLU A 171 -19.16 -4.28 -7.61
N GLU A 172 -18.23 -3.62 -6.92
CA GLU A 172 -17.35 -4.15 -5.85
C GLU A 172 -16.15 -3.20 -5.60
N GLU A 173 -16.03 -2.73 -4.34
CA GLU A 173 -14.81 -2.20 -3.71
C GLU A 173 -13.77 -3.34 -3.58
N THR A 174 -12.44 -3.20 -3.55
CA THR A 174 -11.51 -2.16 -3.11
C THR A 174 -10.14 -2.46 -3.76
N ILE A 175 -9.22 -1.49 -3.87
CA ILE A 175 -7.79 -1.78 -3.66
C ILE A 175 -7.21 -0.76 -2.67
N THR A 176 -6.98 -1.20 -1.44
CA THR A 176 -6.07 -0.55 -0.50
C THR A 176 -4.65 -1.07 -0.76
N CYS A 177 -3.73 -0.19 -1.18
CA CYS A 177 -2.30 -0.50 -1.22
C CYS A 177 -1.52 0.63 -0.52
N PRO A 178 -0.78 0.33 0.57
CA PRO A 178 0.28 1.21 1.05
C PRO A 178 1.40 1.24 0.00
N MET A 179 1.53 2.36 -0.71
CA MET A 179 2.47 2.54 -1.84
C MET A 179 3.94 2.73 -1.42
N ASN A 180 4.41 2.00 -0.40
CA ASN A 180 5.80 2.00 0.04
C ASN A 180 6.39 0.60 -0.18
N GLY A 181 6.80 0.28 -1.40
CA GLY A 181 7.34 -1.06 -1.70
C GLY A 181 7.89 -1.28 -3.10
N LEU A 182 7.62 -0.37 -4.04
CA LEU A 182 8.31 -0.41 -5.33
C LEU A 182 9.74 0.10 -5.13
N CYS A 183 10.72 -0.69 -5.58
CA CYS A 183 12.15 -0.36 -5.49
C CYS A 183 12.65 0.46 -6.70
N VAL A 184 11.84 0.55 -7.77
CA VAL A 184 12.11 1.31 -8.99
C VAL A 184 10.83 1.89 -9.59
N PRO A 185 10.88 3.06 -10.27
CA PRO A 185 9.77 3.53 -11.07
C PRO A 185 9.53 2.52 -12.19
N SER A 186 8.33 1.95 -12.22
CA SER A 186 7.92 1.02 -13.27
C SER A 186 7.12 1.77 -14.34
N PRO A 187 7.19 1.35 -15.62
CA PRO A 187 6.26 1.82 -16.65
C PRO A 187 4.81 1.72 -16.16
N SER A 188 4.47 0.67 -15.42
CA SER A 188 3.16 0.46 -14.80
C SER A 188 2.73 1.61 -13.87
N SER A 189 3.63 2.17 -13.04
CA SER A 189 3.29 3.31 -12.16
C SER A 189 2.98 4.59 -12.94
N ILE A 190 3.76 4.92 -13.96
CA ILE A 190 3.54 6.09 -14.82
C ILE A 190 2.34 5.90 -15.75
N ASP A 191 2.17 4.72 -16.32
CA ASP A 191 1.00 4.39 -17.15
C ASP A 191 -0.28 4.46 -16.33
N THR A 192 -0.26 3.99 -15.08
CA THR A 192 -1.44 4.07 -14.20
C THR A 192 -1.73 5.53 -13.84
N LEU A 193 -0.71 6.35 -13.54
CA LEU A 193 -0.89 7.79 -13.36
C LEU A 193 -1.47 8.44 -14.62
N ARG A 194 -0.97 8.09 -15.81
CA ARG A 194 -1.45 8.60 -17.09
C ARG A 194 -2.92 8.22 -17.33
N LEU A 195 -3.30 6.97 -17.09
CA LEU A 195 -4.67 6.51 -17.28
C LEU A 195 -5.64 7.13 -16.29
N THR A 196 -5.27 7.25 -15.01
CA THR A 196 -6.12 7.93 -14.01
C THR A 196 -6.27 9.42 -14.34
N HIS A 197 -5.22 10.04 -14.88
CA HIS A 197 -5.28 11.41 -15.38
C HIS A 197 -6.22 11.57 -16.56
N LEU A 198 -6.10 10.71 -17.57
CA LEU A 198 -6.98 10.70 -18.74
C LEU A 198 -8.43 10.42 -18.37
N ALA A 199 -8.69 9.46 -17.48
CA ALA A 199 -10.03 9.16 -16.99
C ALA A 199 -10.70 10.38 -16.38
N GLY A 200 -9.99 11.13 -15.53
CA GLY A 200 -10.50 12.36 -14.92
C GLY A 200 -10.79 13.50 -15.91
N LYS A 201 -10.08 13.55 -17.05
CA LYS A 201 -10.30 14.53 -18.13
C LYS A 201 -11.44 14.13 -19.10
N GLN A 202 -11.68 12.84 -19.29
CA GLN A 202 -12.66 12.34 -20.27
C GLN A 202 -14.11 12.42 -19.80
N SER A 203 -14.35 12.19 -18.52
CA SER A 203 -15.69 12.19 -17.93
C SER A 203 -15.61 12.60 -16.46
N LYS A 204 -16.73 13.07 -15.90
CA LYS A 204 -16.81 13.39 -14.48
C LYS A 204 -16.80 12.09 -13.66
N ASN A 205 -15.76 11.89 -12.86
CA ASN A 205 -15.56 10.73 -11.98
C ASN A 205 -14.67 11.10 -10.78
N VAL A 206 -14.28 10.11 -9.96
CA VAL A 206 -13.44 10.29 -8.77
C VAL A 206 -12.05 10.89 -9.06
N PHE A 207 -11.54 10.79 -10.29
CA PHE A 207 -10.24 11.34 -10.69
C PHE A 207 -10.34 12.73 -11.32
N THR A 208 -11.54 13.27 -11.50
CA THR A 208 -11.77 14.62 -12.01
C THR A 208 -11.36 15.64 -10.96
N SER A 209 -10.44 16.53 -11.35
CA SER A 209 -10.03 17.62 -10.47
C SER A 209 -11.17 18.60 -10.26
N THR A 210 -11.37 19.00 -9.01
CA THR A 210 -12.40 19.97 -8.65
C THR A 210 -11.76 21.20 -8.00
N HIS A 211 -12.32 22.37 -8.32
CA HIS A 211 -11.92 23.65 -7.76
C HIS A 211 -13.09 24.35 -7.04
N SER A 212 -14.10 23.57 -6.65
CA SER A 212 -15.19 24.09 -5.84
C SER A 212 -14.71 24.16 -4.40
N MET A 213 -14.65 25.36 -3.81
CA MET A 213 -14.43 25.59 -2.37
C MET A 213 -15.50 24.95 -1.45
N SER A 214 -16.33 24.04 -1.98
CA SER A 214 -17.19 23.13 -1.28
C SER A 214 -16.37 21.95 -0.77
N LEU A 215 -16.05 22.00 0.53
CA LEU A 215 -15.41 20.93 1.30
C LEU A 215 -16.37 19.71 1.51
N GLY A 216 -16.97 19.21 0.43
CA GLY A 216 -18.18 18.38 0.52
C GLY A 216 -18.33 17.27 -0.52
N SER A 217 -17.29 16.95 -1.30
CA SER A 217 -17.28 15.67 -2.01
C SER A 217 -17.02 14.54 -1.01
N ASP A 218 -17.60 13.38 -1.27
CA ASP A 218 -17.50 12.21 -0.43
C ASP A 218 -16.06 11.66 -0.50
N LEU A 219 -15.18 12.14 0.40
CA LEU A 219 -13.78 11.70 0.55
C LEU A 219 -13.68 10.22 0.98
N THR A 220 -14.80 9.51 1.10
CA THR A 220 -14.90 8.12 1.53
C THR A 220 -14.56 7.12 0.42
N HIS A 221 -14.61 7.53 -0.86
CA HIS A 221 -14.37 6.61 -1.96
C HIS A 221 -12.93 6.06 -1.98
N ALA A 222 -12.78 4.74 -2.10
CA ALA A 222 -11.48 4.05 -1.96
C ALA A 222 -10.37 4.51 -2.92
N ALA A 223 -10.72 5.08 -4.08
CA ALA A 223 -9.77 5.63 -5.05
C ALA A 223 -9.30 7.07 -4.75
N VAL A 224 -9.90 7.75 -3.77
CA VAL A 224 -9.49 9.10 -3.36
C VAL A 224 -8.04 9.06 -2.86
N GLY A 225 -7.23 10.04 -3.29
CA GLY A 225 -5.81 10.11 -2.96
C GLY A 225 -4.92 9.14 -3.74
N PHE A 226 -5.46 8.23 -4.56
CA PHE A 226 -4.66 7.25 -5.31
C PHE A 226 -3.63 7.90 -6.24
N LYS A 227 -4.01 8.95 -6.98
CA LYS A 227 -3.07 9.76 -7.78
C LYS A 227 -1.95 10.36 -6.94
N ALA A 228 -2.28 10.90 -5.75
CA ALA A 228 -1.29 11.50 -4.86
C ALA A 228 -0.32 10.44 -4.32
N HIS A 229 -0.81 9.24 -4.01
CA HIS A 229 0.04 8.11 -3.61
C HIS A 229 0.97 7.63 -4.73
N LEU A 230 0.50 7.60 -5.99
CA LEU A 230 1.34 7.29 -7.14
C LEU A 230 2.47 8.31 -7.32
N ILE A 231 2.13 9.62 -7.28
CA ILE A 231 3.12 10.69 -7.41
C ILE A 231 4.10 10.67 -6.23
N ARG A 232 3.61 10.44 -5.01
CA ARG A 232 4.45 10.27 -3.81
C ARG A 232 5.45 9.14 -3.97
N LEU A 233 5.00 7.98 -4.45
CA LEU A 233 5.88 6.85 -4.71
C LEU A 233 6.97 7.23 -5.73
N ILE A 234 6.59 7.85 -6.85
CA ILE A 234 7.54 8.29 -7.88
C ILE A 234 8.56 9.28 -7.27
N ALA A 235 8.09 10.24 -6.48
CA ALA A 235 8.95 11.21 -5.81
C ALA A 235 9.99 10.53 -4.91
N ASN A 236 9.56 9.57 -4.10
CA ASN A 236 10.43 8.82 -3.19
C ASN A 236 11.47 8.00 -3.95
N LEU A 237 11.06 7.35 -5.04
CA LEU A 237 11.94 6.56 -5.90
C LEU A 237 13.01 7.39 -6.61
N CYS A 238 12.69 8.63 -6.98
CA CYS A 238 13.62 9.55 -7.64
C CYS A 238 14.54 10.29 -6.67
N TYR A 239 14.27 10.26 -5.36
CA TYR A 239 15.08 10.98 -4.38
C TYR A 239 16.55 10.50 -4.41
N LYS A 240 17.46 11.40 -4.80
CA LYS A 240 18.90 11.13 -4.94
C LYS A 240 19.23 9.90 -5.82
N ASN A 241 18.34 9.54 -6.75
CA ASN A 241 18.56 8.40 -7.66
C ASN A 241 18.44 8.86 -9.12
N LYS A 242 19.61 9.14 -9.73
CA LYS A 242 19.69 9.65 -11.11
C LYS A 242 19.11 8.69 -12.15
N GLU A 243 19.33 7.39 -11.98
CA GLU A 243 18.78 6.38 -12.90
C GLU A 243 17.24 6.43 -12.93
N ASN A 244 16.62 6.52 -11.75
CA ASN A 244 15.17 6.65 -11.63
C ASN A 244 14.67 7.99 -12.17
N GLN A 245 15.40 9.10 -11.93
CA GLN A 245 15.07 10.40 -12.52
C GLN A 245 15.09 10.36 -14.06
N ASP A 246 16.13 9.76 -14.64
CA ASP A 246 16.32 9.64 -16.09
C ASP A 246 15.27 8.69 -16.71
N LYS A 247 14.85 7.66 -15.97
CA LYS A 247 13.76 6.77 -16.38
C LYS A 247 12.42 7.49 -16.42
N ILE A 248 12.11 8.33 -15.43
CA ILE A 248 10.89 9.15 -15.45
C ILE A 248 10.90 10.15 -16.63
N TYR A 249 12.06 10.73 -16.94
CA TYR A 249 12.22 11.54 -18.15
C TYR A 249 11.87 10.75 -19.41
N GLN A 250 12.43 9.55 -19.58
CA GLN A 250 12.21 8.70 -20.77
C GLN A 250 10.75 8.26 -20.94
N LEU A 251 9.99 8.20 -19.84
CA LEU A 251 8.59 7.79 -19.84
C LEU A 251 7.61 8.96 -20.04
N ASP A 252 8.10 10.16 -20.39
CA ASP A 252 7.31 11.40 -20.44
C ASP A 252 6.57 11.67 -19.12
N GLY A 253 7.19 11.30 -17.99
CA GLY A 253 6.57 11.42 -16.68
C GLY A 253 6.62 12.84 -16.12
N ILE A 254 7.61 13.66 -16.51
CA ILE A 254 7.77 15.04 -16.00
C ILE A 254 6.56 15.93 -16.39
N PRO A 255 6.16 16.03 -17.67
CA PRO A 255 4.96 16.81 -18.03
C PRO A 255 3.69 16.27 -17.36
N LEU A 256 3.54 14.95 -17.27
CA LEU A 256 2.39 14.32 -16.61
C LEU A 256 2.30 14.69 -15.11
N ILE A 257 3.42 14.74 -14.41
CA ILE A 257 3.45 15.15 -13.00
C ILE A 257 3.16 16.66 -12.86
N LEU A 258 3.68 17.50 -13.76
CA LEU A 258 3.39 18.94 -13.77
C LEU A 258 1.90 19.23 -13.99
N ASP A 259 1.21 18.43 -14.79
CA ASP A 259 -0.24 18.48 -15.00
C ASP A 259 -1.06 18.26 -13.71
N ASN A 260 -0.43 17.75 -12.64
CA ASN A 260 -1.04 17.52 -11.33
C ASN A 260 -0.63 18.58 -10.28
N CYS A 261 0.01 19.68 -10.69
CA CYS A 261 0.35 20.82 -9.80
C CYS A 261 -0.83 21.77 -9.54
N SER A 262 -1.95 21.61 -10.24
CA SER A 262 -3.18 22.38 -10.01
C SER A 262 -3.79 22.04 -8.65
N ILE A 263 -4.49 23.00 -8.05
CA ILE A 263 -5.25 22.78 -6.82
C ILE A 263 -6.37 21.77 -7.11
N ASP A 264 -6.54 20.75 -6.28
CA ASP A 264 -7.61 19.77 -6.44
C ASP A 264 -8.28 19.54 -5.08
N ASP A 265 -9.51 20.03 -4.91
CA ASP A 265 -10.25 19.94 -3.65
C ASP A 265 -10.59 18.47 -3.29
N ASN A 266 -10.70 17.59 -4.29
CA ASN A 266 -10.89 16.15 -4.07
C ASN A 266 -9.58 15.44 -3.69
N ASN A 267 -8.44 16.09 -3.89
CA ASN A 267 -7.13 15.53 -3.56
C ASN A 267 -6.19 16.61 -3.00
N PRO A 268 -6.42 17.08 -1.76
CA PRO A 268 -5.78 18.28 -1.22
C PRO A 268 -4.25 18.24 -1.15
N PHE A 269 -3.64 17.05 -1.19
CA PHE A 269 -2.19 16.85 -1.12
C PHE A 269 -1.55 16.58 -2.49
N LEU A 270 -2.33 16.48 -3.57
CA LEU A 270 -1.82 16.13 -4.90
C LEU A 270 -0.76 17.12 -5.38
N ASN A 271 -1.05 18.41 -5.28
CA ASN A 271 -0.14 19.47 -5.69
C ASN A 271 1.17 19.46 -4.89
N GLN A 272 1.12 19.20 -3.58
CA GLN A 272 2.30 19.13 -2.72
C GLN A 272 3.20 17.96 -3.13
N TRP A 273 2.60 16.79 -3.39
CA TRP A 273 3.33 15.63 -3.88
C TRP A 273 3.89 15.86 -5.29
N ALA A 274 3.15 16.54 -6.16
CA ALA A 274 3.63 16.90 -7.50
C ALA A 274 4.84 17.84 -7.44
N ILE A 275 4.77 18.91 -6.64
CA ILE A 275 5.90 19.84 -6.43
C ILE A 275 7.10 19.10 -5.85
N TYR A 276 6.89 18.24 -4.86
CA TYR A 276 7.96 17.45 -4.25
C TYR A 276 8.58 16.46 -5.25
N ALA A 277 7.78 15.82 -6.09
CA ALA A 277 8.27 14.94 -7.16
C ALA A 277 9.12 15.73 -8.17
N ILE A 278 8.67 16.90 -8.61
CA ILE A 278 9.43 17.74 -9.56
C ILE A 278 10.75 18.22 -8.95
N ARG A 279 10.77 18.60 -7.68
CA ARG A 279 12.01 18.90 -6.96
C ARG A 279 12.96 17.70 -7.02
N ASN A 280 12.51 16.51 -6.63
CA ASN A 280 13.36 15.31 -6.62
C ASN A 280 13.81 14.90 -8.03
N LEU A 281 12.99 15.14 -9.07
CA LEU A 281 13.33 14.87 -10.46
C LEU A 281 14.38 15.82 -11.03
N THR A 282 14.43 17.05 -10.54
CA THR A 282 15.34 18.10 -11.04
C THR A 282 16.59 18.27 -10.18
N GLU A 283 16.60 17.74 -8.95
CA GLU A 283 17.76 17.79 -8.04
C GLU A 283 18.97 17.10 -8.67
N HIS A 284 20.01 17.89 -8.97
CA HIS A 284 21.23 17.47 -9.67
C HIS A 284 21.00 16.78 -11.03
N ASN A 285 19.94 17.15 -11.74
CA ASN A 285 19.62 16.62 -13.06
C ASN A 285 19.36 17.74 -14.09
N GLU A 286 20.43 18.22 -14.73
CA GLU A 286 20.39 19.31 -15.72
C GLU A 286 19.46 18.97 -16.90
N LYS A 287 19.49 17.73 -17.40
CA LYS A 287 18.61 17.28 -18.49
C LYS A 287 17.13 17.46 -18.16
N ASN A 288 16.73 17.15 -16.92
CA ASN A 288 15.36 17.33 -16.47
C ASN A 288 15.01 18.82 -16.26
N GLN A 289 15.97 19.62 -15.79
CA GLN A 289 15.81 21.08 -15.67
C GLN A 289 15.65 21.74 -17.04
N GLU A 290 16.45 21.35 -18.03
CA GLU A 290 16.39 21.85 -19.41
C GLU A 290 15.05 21.53 -20.08
N LEU A 291 14.50 20.32 -19.86
CA LEU A 291 13.16 19.98 -20.36
C LEU A 291 12.11 20.96 -19.86
N ILE A 292 12.14 21.28 -18.56
CA ILE A 292 11.18 22.23 -17.95
C ILE A 292 11.46 23.65 -18.43
N ALA A 293 12.72 24.07 -18.49
CA ALA A 293 13.12 25.39 -18.99
C ALA A 293 12.74 25.61 -20.47
N GLY A 294 12.71 24.54 -21.26
CA GLY A 294 12.27 24.55 -22.66
C GLY A 294 10.76 24.57 -22.87
N MET A 295 9.95 24.44 -21.81
CA MET A 295 8.49 24.50 -21.93
C MET A 295 8.03 25.92 -22.32
N GLN A 296 7.10 25.99 -23.27
CA GLN A 296 6.58 27.26 -23.81
C GLN A 296 5.12 27.45 -23.44
N HIS A 297 4.72 28.70 -23.27
CA HIS A 297 3.32 29.08 -23.07
C HIS A 297 2.47 28.68 -24.29
N GLN A 298 1.42 27.90 -24.07
CA GLN A 298 0.49 27.41 -25.12
C GLN A 298 -0.89 28.10 -25.09
N GLY A 299 -1.04 29.15 -24.29
CA GLY A 299 -2.31 29.88 -24.12
C GLY A 299 -2.94 29.71 -22.74
N LEU A 300 -4.18 30.18 -22.61
CA LEU A 300 -4.92 30.14 -21.36
C LEU A 300 -5.29 28.70 -20.98
N ALA A 301 -5.10 28.36 -19.70
CA ALA A 301 -5.66 27.17 -19.09
C ALA A 301 -7.20 27.25 -19.03
N ASP A 302 -7.86 26.17 -18.63
CA ASP A 302 -9.31 26.15 -18.43
C ASP A 302 -9.76 27.29 -17.51
N THR A 303 -10.65 28.14 -18.02
CA THR A 303 -11.17 29.32 -17.32
C THR A 303 -12.57 29.08 -16.72
N SER A 304 -13.12 27.87 -16.84
CA SER A 304 -14.47 27.50 -16.39
C SER A 304 -14.77 27.91 -14.94
N LEU A 305 -13.79 27.75 -14.04
CA LEU A 305 -13.93 28.18 -12.64
C LEU A 305 -14.09 29.70 -12.53
N LEU A 306 -13.24 30.47 -13.22
CA LEU A 306 -13.28 31.92 -13.19
C LEU A 306 -14.59 32.41 -13.80
N GLU A 307 -15.03 31.80 -14.91
CA GLU A 307 -16.32 32.10 -15.52
C GLU A 307 -17.49 31.84 -14.56
N SER A 308 -17.45 30.74 -13.80
CA SER A 308 -18.45 30.44 -12.77
C SER A 308 -18.49 31.47 -11.63
N MET A 309 -17.37 32.14 -11.37
CA MET A 309 -17.24 33.25 -10.43
C MET A 309 -17.60 34.61 -11.05
N GLY A 310 -18.02 34.65 -12.32
CA GLY A 310 -18.31 35.88 -13.05
C GLY A 310 -17.06 36.66 -13.44
N LEU A 311 -15.94 35.98 -13.64
CA LEU A 311 -14.63 36.53 -14.00
C LEU A 311 -14.22 35.97 -15.36
N HIS A 312 -13.69 36.83 -16.23
CA HIS A 312 -13.16 36.46 -17.54
C HIS A 312 -11.67 36.79 -17.60
N VAL A 313 -10.86 35.89 -18.15
CA VAL A 313 -9.43 36.13 -18.35
C VAL A 313 -9.19 36.58 -19.79
N GLU A 314 -8.53 37.73 -19.96
CA GLU A 314 -7.97 38.14 -21.25
C GLU A 314 -6.45 38.17 -21.14
N GLU A 315 -5.75 37.62 -22.12
CA GLU A 315 -4.32 37.84 -22.28
C GLU A 315 -4.09 39.10 -23.15
N ARG A 316 -3.32 40.06 -22.62
CA ARG A 316 -2.87 41.25 -23.37
C ARG A 316 -1.40 41.51 -23.09
N ASP A 317 -0.61 41.62 -24.15
CA ASP A 317 0.83 41.95 -24.08
C ASP A 317 1.60 41.03 -23.11
N GLY A 318 1.27 39.73 -23.10
CA GLY A 318 1.88 38.74 -22.20
C GLY A 318 1.46 38.86 -20.73
N ARG A 319 0.44 39.68 -20.42
CA ARG A 319 -0.16 39.81 -19.09
C ARG A 319 -1.57 39.23 -19.07
N LEU A 320 -1.87 38.50 -18.00
CA LEU A 320 -3.22 38.00 -17.71
C LEU A 320 -4.03 39.12 -17.03
N LEU A 321 -5.15 39.50 -17.62
CA LEU A 321 -6.10 40.48 -17.09
C LEU A 321 -7.39 39.78 -16.68
N LEU A 322 -7.77 39.96 -15.42
CA LEU A 322 -9.03 39.45 -14.89
C LEU A 322 -10.11 40.54 -14.99
N LYS A 323 -11.21 40.28 -15.69
CA LYS A 323 -12.35 41.20 -15.83
C LYS A 323 -13.59 40.64 -15.15
N SER A 324 -14.27 41.46 -14.36
CA SER A 324 -15.60 41.11 -13.87
C SER A 324 -16.62 41.21 -15.01
N VAL A 325 -17.34 40.12 -15.22
CA VAL A 325 -18.49 40.07 -16.13
C VAL A 325 -19.67 40.73 -15.40
N LYS A 326 -19.99 41.98 -15.73
CA LYS A 326 -21.21 42.62 -15.22
C LYS A 326 -22.42 41.79 -15.69
N LYS A 327 -23.16 41.19 -14.75
CA LYS A 327 -24.48 40.61 -15.04
C LYS A 327 -25.34 41.69 -15.68
N LYS A 328 -25.74 41.47 -16.94
CA LYS A 328 -26.77 42.28 -17.61
C LYS A 328 -28.14 41.94 -17.07
#